data_AF-A0A6V7XYQ7-F1
#
_entry.id   AF-A0A6V7XYQ7-F1
#
_cell.length_a   1.000
_cell.length_b   1.000
_cell.length_c   1.000
_cell.angle_alpha   90.00
_cell.angle_beta   90.00
_cell.angle_gamma   90.00
#
_symmetry.space_group_name_H-M   'P 1'
#
loop_
_entity.id
_entity.type
_entity.pdbx_description
1 polymer ?
#
loop_
_entity_poly.entity_id
_entity_poly.type
_entity_poly.pdbx_seq_one_letter_code
_entity_poly.pdbx_strand_id
1 'polypeptide(L)'
;ITMLRQPQGDVLVEYPKLSAAWVVDEDIARLLKSLPSWTAVQNSLFSSSSEQISTPFGTSSSLFGLIESEQEIRERTQRESEILIGNLGTQKQLKQNELITSLDNIKILAYLHESLQWFIGRIKELLSGLSPKAKELTKTRIQISTADGVLLEQMLCDAINDRIGTLEKLSDSILLVLHLELRFHCFFHLLPITINQNSSTIFTQQEEMDKDVMEFGRDLTQLHSILQSNLSGWKLKYMFDGLGYLCSSIFIHSCHSVNKLSEIEHKRICRAIFTVQKYLSQLSGRPETDMQRAQMFFEFLNRDLDQLFSTIIERGATFSFVEYSILLALMIRSHPQLHSQPGALETATKQLREILTQRSNQQEK
;
A
#
# COMPACT_ATOMS: atom_id res chain seq x y z
N ILE A 1 9.58 7.05 10.45
CA ILE A 1 8.81 7.64 11.56
C ILE A 1 8.57 6.50 12.55
N THR A 2 9.27 6.50 13.68
CA THR A 2 9.24 5.38 14.64
C THR A 2 8.07 5.59 15.59
N MET A 3 6.94 4.91 15.37
CA MET A 3 5.77 5.01 16.26
C MET A 3 5.69 3.79 17.17
N LEU A 4 6.24 3.95 18.38
CA LEU A 4 5.99 3.10 19.54
C LEU A 4 5.08 3.86 20.50
N ARG A 5 3.89 3.32 20.79
CA ARG A 5 3.22 3.58 22.05
C ARG A 5 2.63 2.30 22.63
N GLN A 6 3.28 1.81 23.68
CA GLN A 6 2.68 1.01 24.76
C GLN A 6 3.44 1.34 26.07
N PRO A 7 2.87 1.13 27.26
CA PRO A 7 1.45 1.16 27.67
C PRO A 7 1.23 2.04 28.93
N GLN A 8 -0.01 2.43 29.23
CA GLN A 8 -0.41 2.84 30.59
C GLN A 8 -1.83 2.34 30.92
N GLY A 9 -1.93 1.55 32.00
CA GLY A 9 -3.09 1.44 32.90
C GLY A 9 -4.21 0.49 32.49
N ASP A 10 -4.67 -0.31 33.46
CA ASP A 10 -5.83 -1.21 33.39
C ASP A 10 -7.11 -0.49 32.94
N VAL A 11 -7.37 -0.55 31.64
CA VAL A 11 -8.67 -0.40 30.97
C VAL A 11 -8.62 -1.40 29.80
N LEU A 12 -9.74 -1.96 29.36
CA LEU A 12 -9.79 -2.71 28.09
C LEU A 12 -9.29 -1.81 26.95
N VAL A 13 -7.99 -1.81 26.68
CA VAL A 13 -7.38 -1.01 25.63
C VAL A 13 -7.71 -1.70 24.32
N GLU A 14 -8.83 -1.32 23.72
CA GLU A 14 -9.02 -1.50 22.28
C GLU A 14 -7.88 -0.76 21.60
N TYR A 15 -6.88 -1.52 21.11
CA TYR A 15 -5.84 -0.95 20.28
C TYR A 15 -6.52 -0.36 19.04
N PRO A 16 -6.32 0.94 18.74
CA PRO A 16 -6.87 1.51 17.52
C PRO A 16 -6.33 0.71 16.34
N LYS A 17 -7.23 0.36 15.41
CA LYS A 17 -6.86 -0.31 14.16
C LYS A 17 -5.78 0.51 13.46
N LEU A 18 -4.74 -0.17 12.99
CA LEU A 18 -3.51 0.50 12.53
C LEU A 18 -3.81 1.48 11.38
N SER A 19 -4.70 1.09 10.47
CA SER A 19 -5.13 1.91 9.33
C SER A 19 -5.79 3.20 9.79
N ALA A 20 -6.72 3.11 10.74
CA ALA A 20 -7.36 4.27 11.35
C ALA A 20 -6.34 5.16 12.10
N ALA A 21 -5.40 4.57 12.84
CA ALA A 21 -4.37 5.32 13.56
C ALA A 21 -3.48 6.14 12.61
N TRP A 22 -3.10 5.57 11.46
CA TRP A 22 -2.30 6.27 10.44
C TRP A 22 -3.06 7.40 9.75
N VAL A 23 -4.38 7.26 9.57
CA VAL A 23 -5.21 8.31 8.95
C VAL A 23 -5.54 9.44 9.93
N VAL A 24 -5.60 9.15 11.23
CA VAL A 24 -5.78 10.17 12.28
C VAL A 24 -4.52 11.01 12.48
N ASP A 25 -3.34 10.44 12.24
CA ASP A 25 -2.08 11.18 12.25
C ASP A 25 -2.04 12.19 11.09
N GLU A 26 -2.03 13.48 11.43
CA GLU A 26 -2.15 14.55 10.44
C GLU A 26 -0.97 14.59 9.46
N ASP A 27 0.24 14.27 9.92
CA ASP A 27 1.43 14.31 9.08
C ASP A 27 1.48 13.12 8.13
N ILE A 28 1.15 11.92 8.63
CA ILE A 28 1.05 10.71 7.79
C ILE A 28 -0.09 10.87 6.78
N ALA A 29 -1.27 11.33 7.22
CA ALA A 29 -2.40 11.54 6.33
C ALA A 29 -2.09 12.60 5.27
N ARG A 30 -1.43 13.71 5.63
CA ARG A 30 -1.01 14.75 4.67
C ARG A 30 -0.01 14.21 3.67
N LEU A 31 0.96 13.41 4.11
CA LEU A 31 1.94 12.75 3.24
C LEU A 31 1.24 11.80 2.25
N LEU A 32 0.38 10.90 2.73
CA LEU A 32 -0.34 9.96 1.87
C LEU A 32 -1.28 10.67 0.88
N LYS A 33 -1.96 11.74 1.32
CA LYS A 33 -2.83 12.56 0.45
C LYS A 33 -2.06 13.42 -0.55
N SER A 34 -0.76 13.62 -0.36
CA SER A 34 0.11 14.29 -1.34
C SER A 34 0.61 13.37 -2.45
N LEU A 35 0.39 12.06 -2.33
CA LEU A 35 0.92 11.09 -3.29
C LEU A 35 0.17 11.15 -4.62
N PRO A 36 0.86 10.87 -5.75
CA PRO A 36 0.24 10.88 -7.07
C PRO A 36 -0.98 9.93 -7.17
N SER A 37 -0.93 8.79 -6.46
CA SER A 37 -2.04 7.82 -6.39
C SER A 37 -3.31 8.43 -5.81
N TRP A 38 -3.18 9.17 -4.70
CA TRP A 38 -4.28 9.88 -4.06
C TRP A 38 -4.81 11.03 -4.93
N THR A 39 -3.92 11.82 -5.53
CA THR A 39 -4.37 12.94 -6.38
C THR A 39 -5.13 12.47 -7.60
N ALA A 40 -4.75 11.33 -8.19
CA ALA A 40 -5.43 10.76 -9.36
C ALA A 40 -6.86 10.30 -9.04
N VAL A 41 -7.06 9.65 -7.89
CA VAL A 41 -8.40 9.21 -7.43
C VAL A 41 -9.28 10.43 -7.12
N GLN A 42 -8.75 11.46 -6.45
CA GLN A 42 -9.50 12.69 -6.17
C GLN A 42 -9.90 13.46 -7.43
N ASN A 43 -9.01 13.60 -8.41
CA ASN A 43 -9.34 14.26 -9.68
C ASN A 43 -10.47 13.54 -10.45
N SER A 44 -10.54 12.21 -10.34
CA SER A 44 -11.61 11.42 -10.95
C SER A 44 -12.96 11.66 -10.30
N LEU A 45 -12.98 11.93 -8.98
CA LEU A 45 -14.18 12.31 -8.25
C LEU A 45 -14.75 13.64 -8.78
N PHE A 46 -13.90 14.66 -8.96
CA PHE A 46 -14.33 15.97 -9.45
C PHE A 46 -14.83 15.94 -10.91
N SER A 47 -14.20 15.15 -11.78
CA SER A 47 -14.66 15.01 -13.16
C SER A 47 -16.03 14.34 -13.28
N SER A 48 -16.35 13.40 -12.38
CA SER A 48 -17.63 12.67 -12.41
C SER A 48 -18.87 13.50 -12.01
N SER A 49 -18.68 14.69 -11.44
CA SER A 49 -19.78 15.63 -11.15
C SER A 49 -20.16 16.51 -12.35
N SER A 50 -19.45 16.40 -13.47
CA SER A 50 -19.81 17.02 -14.75
C SER A 50 -20.20 15.92 -15.75
N GLU A 51 -21.50 15.81 -16.00
CA GLU A 51 -22.15 14.94 -17.00
C GLU A 51 -22.05 13.41 -16.80
N GLN A 52 -23.10 12.80 -16.26
CA GLN A 52 -23.44 11.40 -16.56
C GLN A 52 -24.87 11.30 -17.09
N ILE A 53 -24.99 11.18 -18.41
CA ILE A 53 -26.13 10.50 -19.04
C ILE A 53 -25.87 9.00 -18.85
N SER A 54 -26.70 8.39 -18.02
CA SER A 54 -26.67 6.97 -17.71
C SER A 54 -27.13 6.15 -18.93
N THR A 55 -26.36 5.14 -19.33
CA THR A 55 -26.90 3.96 -20.03
C THR A 55 -26.65 2.71 -19.19
N PRO A 56 -27.62 1.78 -19.05
CA PRO A 56 -27.59 0.74 -18.01
C PRO A 56 -26.84 -0.55 -18.38
N PHE A 57 -26.05 -0.57 -19.45
CA PHE A 57 -25.38 -1.79 -19.88
C PHE A 57 -24.18 -1.43 -20.76
N GLY A 58 -22.96 -1.67 -20.28
CA GLY A 58 -21.73 -1.49 -21.04
C GLY A 58 -20.64 -0.78 -20.26
N THR A 59 -19.60 -1.56 -19.91
CA THR A 59 -18.20 -1.14 -19.70
C THR A 59 -17.96 0.37 -19.63
N SER A 60 -17.84 0.90 -18.41
CA SER A 60 -17.32 2.23 -18.10
C SER A 60 -15.80 2.35 -18.37
N SER A 61 -15.36 1.84 -19.53
CA SER A 61 -13.99 1.92 -20.05
C SER A 61 -13.76 3.14 -20.96
N SER A 62 -14.78 3.92 -21.29
CA SER A 62 -14.72 4.86 -22.44
C SER A 62 -14.20 6.28 -22.14
N LEU A 63 -13.80 6.61 -20.91
CA LEU A 63 -12.92 7.77 -20.64
C LEU A 63 -11.56 7.39 -20.05
N PHE A 64 -11.33 6.08 -19.84
CA PHE A 64 -10.05 5.49 -19.40
C PHE A 64 -9.42 4.67 -20.55
N GLY A 65 -9.57 5.17 -21.78
CA GLY A 65 -9.28 4.47 -23.04
C GLY A 65 -7.80 4.28 -23.39
N LEU A 66 -6.89 4.61 -22.47
CA LEU A 66 -5.52 4.10 -22.51
C LEU A 66 -5.38 3.12 -21.35
N ILE A 67 -5.05 1.87 -21.67
CA ILE A 67 -4.57 0.90 -20.69
C ILE A 67 -3.32 1.54 -20.09
N GLU A 68 -3.46 2.17 -18.92
CA GLU A 68 -2.35 2.73 -18.14
C GLU A 68 -1.30 1.63 -18.01
N SER A 69 -0.07 1.94 -18.42
CA SER A 69 1.02 0.97 -18.42
C SER A 69 1.36 0.58 -16.98
N GLU A 70 1.86 -0.64 -16.77
CA GLU A 70 2.34 -1.05 -15.44
C GLU A 70 3.44 -0.12 -14.91
N GLN A 71 4.22 0.49 -15.82
CA GLN A 71 5.25 1.46 -15.46
C GLN A 71 4.66 2.75 -14.89
N GLU A 72 3.62 3.32 -15.49
CA GLU A 72 2.93 4.51 -14.97
C GLU A 72 2.32 4.24 -13.58
N ILE A 73 1.76 3.03 -13.40
CA ILE A 73 1.19 2.61 -12.13
C ILE A 73 2.26 2.47 -11.07
N ARG A 74 3.41 1.88 -11.42
CA ARG A 74 4.56 1.80 -10.53
C ARG A 74 5.04 3.19 -10.13
N GLU A 75 5.26 4.10 -11.08
CA GLU A 75 5.73 5.46 -10.78
C GLU A 75 4.79 6.19 -9.81
N ARG A 76 3.48 5.96 -9.94
CA ARG A 76 2.45 6.54 -9.07
C ARG A 76 2.39 5.92 -7.67
N THR A 77 2.70 4.63 -7.52
CA THR A 77 2.48 3.85 -6.29
C THR A 77 3.77 3.49 -5.55
N GLN A 78 4.93 3.63 -6.18
CA GLN A 78 6.24 3.29 -5.63
C GLN A 78 6.52 4.05 -4.33
N ARG A 79 6.31 5.37 -4.33
CA ARG A 79 6.58 6.21 -3.15
C ARG A 79 5.74 5.81 -1.94
N GLU A 80 4.49 5.40 -2.16
CA GLU A 80 3.64 4.85 -1.11
C GLU A 80 4.27 3.60 -0.51
N SER A 81 4.67 2.66 -1.37
CA SER A 81 5.28 1.41 -0.96
C SER A 81 6.59 1.63 -0.20
N GLU A 82 7.43 2.58 -0.62
CA GLU A 82 8.65 2.97 0.10
C GLU A 82 8.37 3.50 1.52
N ILE A 83 7.33 4.33 1.68
CA ILE A 83 6.90 4.82 3.01
C ILE A 83 6.44 3.65 3.88
N LEU A 84 5.61 2.77 3.33
CA LEU A 84 5.08 1.61 4.05
C LEU A 84 6.20 0.66 4.48
N ILE A 85 7.10 0.31 3.55
CA ILE A 85 8.26 -0.55 3.79
C ILE A 85 9.18 0.07 4.86
N GLY A 86 9.45 1.37 4.78
CA GLY A 86 10.31 2.07 5.74
C GLY A 86 9.74 2.11 7.17
N ASN A 87 8.42 2.00 7.35
CA ASN A 87 7.78 2.04 8.67
C ASN A 87 7.36 0.66 9.19
N LEU A 88 6.96 -0.26 8.31
CA LEU A 88 6.44 -1.60 8.66
C LEU A 88 7.42 -2.73 8.36
N GLY A 89 8.29 -2.57 7.35
CA GLY A 89 9.24 -3.61 6.95
C GLY A 89 10.27 -3.96 8.02
N THR A 90 10.48 -3.08 9.00
CA THR A 90 11.37 -3.30 10.16
C THR A 90 10.63 -3.76 11.42
N GLN A 91 9.29 -3.85 11.41
CA GLN A 91 8.51 -4.23 12.59
C GLN A 91 8.47 -5.75 12.78
N LYS A 92 8.38 -6.19 14.05
CA LYS A 92 8.06 -7.58 14.38
C LYS A 92 6.58 -7.80 14.03
N GLN A 93 6.34 -8.63 13.01
CA GLN A 93 5.06 -9.22 12.57
C GLN A 93 3.78 -8.51 13.08
N LEU A 94 3.02 -7.93 12.14
CA LEU A 94 1.69 -7.38 12.42
C LEU A 94 0.79 -8.43 13.08
N LYS A 95 0.00 -7.99 14.06
CA LYS A 95 -0.95 -8.85 14.77
C LYS A 95 -2.34 -8.71 14.17
N GLN A 96 -3.10 -9.79 14.22
CA GLN A 96 -4.46 -9.83 13.69
C GLN A 96 -5.40 -8.80 14.34
N ASN A 97 -5.18 -8.47 15.62
CA ASN A 97 -6.01 -7.48 16.32
C ASN A 97 -5.75 -6.03 15.85
N GLU A 98 -4.62 -5.76 15.19
CA GLU A 98 -4.29 -4.46 14.62
C GLU A 98 -5.00 -4.20 13.28
N LEU A 99 -5.53 -5.26 12.64
CA LEU A 99 -6.23 -5.24 11.36
C LEU A 99 -7.76 -5.22 11.51
N ILE A 100 -8.44 -4.72 10.47
CA ILE A 100 -9.89 -4.81 10.28
C ILE A 100 -10.19 -6.14 9.57
N THR A 101 -10.20 -7.23 10.34
CA THR A 101 -10.47 -8.57 9.81
C THR A 101 -11.94 -8.85 9.48
N SER A 102 -12.86 -8.03 10.00
CA SER A 102 -14.29 -8.18 9.72
C SER A 102 -14.60 -7.61 8.34
N LEU A 103 -14.95 -8.50 7.43
CA LEU A 103 -15.43 -8.17 6.09
C LEU A 103 -16.69 -7.30 6.11
N ASP A 104 -17.56 -7.46 7.12
CA ASP A 104 -18.73 -6.61 7.30
C ASP A 104 -18.33 -5.17 7.65
N ASN A 105 -17.28 -4.99 8.46
CA ASN A 105 -16.78 -3.65 8.78
C ASN A 105 -16.20 -2.96 7.55
N ILE A 106 -15.43 -3.69 6.72
CA ILE A 106 -14.92 -3.19 5.43
C ILE A 106 -16.08 -2.77 4.51
N LYS A 107 -17.12 -3.60 4.43
CA LYS A 107 -18.33 -3.32 3.66
C LYS A 107 -19.05 -2.06 4.16
N ILE A 108 -19.23 -1.93 5.47
CA ILE A 108 -19.86 -0.75 6.09
C ILE A 108 -19.04 0.52 5.80
N LEU A 109 -17.72 0.46 5.89
CA LEU A 109 -16.85 1.59 5.56
C LEU A 109 -16.97 1.99 4.09
N ALA A 110 -16.99 1.02 3.17
CA ALA A 110 -17.22 1.28 1.75
C ALA A 110 -18.58 1.95 1.49
N TYR A 111 -19.65 1.44 2.11
CA TYR A 111 -20.98 2.05 2.01
C TYR A 111 -21.02 3.46 2.59
N LEU A 112 -20.41 3.68 3.75
CA LEU A 112 -20.37 4.99 4.38
C LEU A 112 -19.64 5.98 3.48
N HIS A 113 -18.51 5.59 2.90
CA HIS A 113 -17.77 6.39 1.94
C HIS A 113 -18.65 6.80 0.74
N GLU A 114 -19.26 5.84 0.04
CA GLU A 114 -20.11 6.14 -1.14
C GLU A 114 -21.35 6.96 -0.76
N SER A 115 -21.98 6.66 0.38
CA SER A 115 -23.17 7.39 0.85
C SER A 115 -22.85 8.84 1.19
N LEU A 116 -21.70 9.09 1.84
CA LEU A 116 -21.22 10.44 2.12
C LEU A 116 -20.94 11.20 0.82
N GLN A 117 -20.25 10.58 -0.14
CA GLN A 117 -19.95 11.20 -1.44
C GLN A 117 -21.23 11.59 -2.18
N TRP A 118 -22.20 10.66 -2.25
CA TRP A 118 -23.49 10.95 -2.87
C TRP A 118 -24.23 12.10 -2.17
N PHE A 119 -24.31 12.05 -0.83
CA PHE A 119 -25.01 13.06 -0.05
C PHE A 119 -24.38 14.44 -0.22
N ILE A 120 -23.05 14.53 -0.14
CA ILE A 120 -22.28 15.77 -0.37
C ILE A 120 -22.57 16.32 -1.76
N GLY A 121 -22.53 15.47 -2.79
CA GLY A 121 -22.85 15.86 -4.17
C GLY A 121 -24.26 16.45 -4.28
N ARG A 122 -25.26 15.80 -3.69
CA ARG A 122 -26.65 16.28 -3.73
C ARG A 122 -26.86 17.59 -2.99
N ILE A 123 -26.19 17.78 -1.85
CA ILE A 123 -26.25 19.06 -1.14
C ILE A 123 -25.59 20.17 -1.95
N LYS A 124 -24.44 19.92 -2.58
CA LYS A 124 -23.78 20.91 -3.44
C LYS A 124 -24.63 21.28 -4.67
N GLU A 125 -25.25 20.30 -5.31
CA GLU A 125 -26.21 20.51 -6.41
C GLU A 125 -27.43 21.32 -5.95
N LEU A 126 -27.97 21.01 -4.78
CA LEU A 126 -29.09 21.77 -4.20
C LEU A 126 -28.70 23.23 -3.98
N LEU A 127 -27.54 23.49 -3.38
CA LEU A 127 -27.05 24.83 -3.10
C LEU A 127 -26.77 25.64 -4.37
N SER A 128 -26.20 25.00 -5.40
CA SER A 128 -25.95 25.64 -6.69
C SER A 128 -27.24 25.94 -7.45
N GLY A 129 -28.25 25.06 -7.33
CA GLY A 129 -29.58 25.18 -7.93
C GLY A 129 -30.55 26.13 -7.21
N LEU A 130 -30.18 26.70 -6.05
CA LEU A 130 -31.03 27.67 -5.35
C LEU A 130 -31.33 28.91 -6.22
N SER A 131 -32.56 29.41 -6.13
CA SER A 131 -32.97 30.67 -6.77
C SER A 131 -32.15 31.86 -6.23
N PRO A 132 -32.00 32.96 -6.99
CA PRO A 132 -31.27 34.14 -6.52
C PRO A 132 -31.76 34.65 -5.16
N LYS A 133 -33.09 34.69 -4.95
CA LYS A 133 -33.71 35.10 -3.69
C LYS A 133 -33.37 34.15 -2.53
N ALA A 134 -33.35 32.84 -2.78
CA ALA A 134 -32.93 31.86 -1.77
C ALA A 134 -31.44 31.96 -1.43
N LYS A 135 -30.59 32.26 -2.42
CA LYS A 135 -29.15 32.52 -2.22
C LYS A 135 -28.88 33.80 -1.43
N GLU A 136 -29.78 34.78 -1.45
CA GLU A 136 -29.68 35.93 -0.54
C GLU A 136 -30.05 35.55 0.90
N LEU A 137 -31.05 34.70 1.10
CA LEU A 137 -31.41 34.22 2.43
C LEU A 137 -30.29 33.41 3.10
N THR A 138 -29.46 32.69 2.32
CA THR A 138 -28.30 31.98 2.87
C THR A 138 -27.17 32.90 3.34
N LYS A 139 -27.21 34.20 3.01
CA LYS A 139 -26.32 35.23 3.56
C LYS A 139 -26.82 35.81 4.90
N THR A 140 -27.80 35.16 5.52
CA THR A 140 -28.26 35.53 6.87
C THR A 140 -27.27 35.04 7.91
N ARG A 141 -27.01 35.87 8.93
CA ARG A 141 -26.18 35.48 10.07
C ARG A 141 -26.95 34.57 11.02
N ILE A 142 -26.29 33.52 11.46
CA ILE A 142 -26.81 32.56 12.42
C ILE A 142 -25.82 32.39 13.57
N GLN A 143 -26.32 31.98 14.73
CA GLN A 143 -25.50 31.57 15.87
C GLN A 143 -25.45 30.05 15.93
N ILE A 144 -24.24 29.49 16.01
CA ILE A 144 -24.02 28.05 16.08
C ILE A 144 -23.22 27.75 17.35
N SER A 145 -23.68 26.77 18.12
CA SER A 145 -22.92 26.24 19.25
C SER A 145 -21.85 25.27 18.72
N THR A 146 -20.59 25.51 19.06
CA THR A 146 -19.51 24.54 18.85
C THR A 146 -19.62 23.39 19.86
N ALA A 147 -18.85 22.32 19.65
CA ALA A 147 -18.77 21.19 20.57
C ALA A 147 -18.29 21.61 21.98
N ASP A 148 -17.48 22.66 22.06
CA ASP A 148 -16.98 23.24 23.31
C ASP A 148 -17.97 24.22 23.98
N GLY A 149 -19.20 24.33 23.44
CA GLY A 149 -20.24 25.22 23.96
C GLY A 149 -20.07 26.70 23.63
N VAL A 150 -19.10 27.06 22.77
CA VAL A 150 -18.88 28.45 22.34
C VAL A 150 -19.88 28.81 21.24
N LEU A 151 -20.53 29.97 21.36
CA LEU A 151 -21.41 30.50 20.32
C LEU A 151 -20.58 31.23 19.26
N LEU A 152 -20.63 30.73 18.03
CA LEU A 152 -20.00 31.35 16.87
C LEU A 152 -21.08 32.00 15.99
N GLU A 153 -20.90 33.28 15.65
CA GLU A 153 -21.73 33.97 14.68
C GLU A 153 -21.09 33.84 13.29
N GLN A 154 -21.81 33.26 12.33
CA GLN A 154 -21.34 33.12 10.95
C GLN A 154 -22.50 33.14 9.96
N MET A 155 -22.19 33.32 8.67
CA MET A 155 -23.23 33.25 7.62
C MET A 155 -23.71 31.81 7.49
N LEU A 156 -25.01 31.63 7.23
CA LEU A 156 -25.60 30.30 7.01
C LEU A 156 -24.92 29.56 5.84
N CYS A 157 -24.55 30.25 4.77
CA CYS A 157 -23.81 29.66 3.65
C CYS A 157 -22.45 29.10 4.08
N ASP A 158 -21.70 29.84 4.90
CA ASP A 158 -20.37 29.43 5.35
C ASP A 158 -20.49 28.24 6.30
N ALA A 159 -21.48 28.27 7.20
CA ALA A 159 -21.78 27.15 8.10
C ALA A 159 -22.08 25.85 7.35
N ILE A 160 -22.89 25.93 6.29
CA ILE A 160 -23.23 24.76 5.49
C ILE A 160 -21.98 24.25 4.75
N ASN A 161 -21.20 25.15 4.14
CA ASN A 161 -19.97 24.80 3.43
C ASN A 161 -18.93 24.14 4.37
N ASP A 162 -18.77 24.65 5.59
CA ASP A 162 -17.87 24.06 6.59
C ASP A 162 -18.30 22.65 6.98
N ARG A 163 -19.60 22.41 7.13
CA ARG A 163 -20.14 21.08 7.43
C ARG A 163 -19.97 20.12 6.25
N ILE A 164 -20.21 20.58 5.03
CA ILE A 164 -19.92 19.82 3.81
C ILE A 164 -18.43 19.44 3.77
N GLY A 165 -17.53 20.40 3.97
CA GLY A 165 -16.09 20.16 3.97
C GLY A 165 -15.65 19.18 5.07
N THR A 166 -16.33 19.16 6.21
CA THR A 166 -16.09 18.18 7.28
C THR A 166 -16.49 16.77 6.84
N LEU A 167 -17.64 16.62 6.18
CA LEU A 167 -18.10 15.33 5.65
C LEU A 167 -17.21 14.83 4.51
N GLU A 168 -16.69 15.74 3.67
CA GLU A 168 -15.71 15.41 2.62
C GLU A 168 -14.43 14.85 3.23
N LYS A 169 -13.86 15.54 4.22
CA LYS A 169 -12.67 15.07 4.93
C LYS A 169 -12.89 13.70 5.58
N LEU A 170 -14.07 13.46 6.14
CA LEU A 170 -14.43 12.16 6.71
C LEU A 170 -14.49 11.07 5.63
N SER A 171 -15.17 11.35 4.52
CA SER A 171 -15.28 10.42 3.39
C SER A 171 -13.92 10.06 2.80
N ASP A 172 -13.04 11.05 2.63
CA ASP A 172 -11.65 10.85 2.19
C ASP A 172 -10.85 10.00 3.18
N SER A 173 -11.02 10.26 4.48
CA SER A 173 -10.34 9.49 5.52
C SER A 173 -10.76 8.03 5.49
N ILE A 174 -12.05 7.73 5.27
CA ILE A 174 -12.55 6.36 5.14
C ILE A 174 -11.94 5.66 3.92
N LEU A 175 -11.87 6.34 2.77
CA LEU A 175 -11.24 5.77 1.57
C LEU A 175 -9.76 5.46 1.80
N LEU A 176 -9.05 6.34 2.51
CA LEU A 176 -7.66 6.13 2.86
C LEU A 176 -7.47 4.98 3.88
N VAL A 177 -8.39 4.83 4.84
CA VAL A 177 -8.40 3.68 5.77
C VAL A 177 -8.54 2.37 5.00
N LEU A 178 -9.52 2.28 4.09
CA LEU A 178 -9.72 1.09 3.25
C LEU A 178 -8.48 0.76 2.42
N HIS A 179 -7.86 1.80 1.85
CA HIS A 179 -6.62 1.67 1.09
C HIS A 179 -5.51 1.07 1.94
N LEU A 180 -5.19 1.70 3.08
CA LEU A 180 -4.13 1.25 3.98
C LEU A 180 -4.38 -0.15 4.53
N GLU A 181 -5.63 -0.46 4.87
CA GLU A 181 -6.00 -1.77 5.37
C GLU A 181 -5.62 -2.87 4.38
N LEU A 182 -5.94 -2.69 3.10
CA LEU A 182 -5.55 -3.65 2.06
C LEU A 182 -4.03 -3.83 1.97
N ARG A 183 -3.23 -2.75 2.11
CA ARG A 183 -1.76 -2.86 2.16
C ARG A 183 -1.30 -3.60 3.40
N PHE A 184 -1.91 -3.35 4.56
CA PHE A 184 -1.54 -3.98 5.83
C PHE A 184 -1.85 -5.47 5.83
N HIS A 185 -2.94 -5.90 5.18
CA HIS A 185 -3.20 -7.31 4.92
C HIS A 185 -2.07 -7.95 4.08
N CYS A 186 -1.49 -7.25 3.09
CA CYS A 186 -0.29 -7.75 2.39
C CYS A 186 0.90 -7.93 3.34
N PHE A 187 1.20 -6.95 4.20
CA PHE A 187 2.28 -7.10 5.20
C PHE A 187 2.02 -8.26 6.16
N PHE A 188 0.78 -8.39 6.64
CA PHE A 188 0.39 -9.39 7.63
C PHE A 188 0.64 -10.82 7.13
N HIS A 189 0.25 -11.12 5.89
CA HIS A 189 0.44 -12.46 5.34
C HIS A 189 1.84 -12.69 4.75
N LEU A 190 2.47 -11.68 4.14
CA LEU A 190 3.72 -11.87 3.40
C LEU A 190 4.98 -11.78 4.26
N LEU A 191 4.99 -11.00 5.35
CA LEU A 191 6.15 -10.93 6.24
C LEU A 191 6.48 -12.29 6.90
N PRO A 192 5.50 -13.04 7.46
CA PRO A 192 5.75 -14.35 8.05
C PRO A 192 6.40 -15.35 7.09
N ILE A 193 5.97 -15.35 5.82
CA ILE A 193 6.50 -16.25 4.77
C ILE A 193 8.02 -16.12 4.63
N THR A 194 8.56 -14.91 4.82
CA THR A 194 10.01 -14.68 4.67
C THR A 194 10.77 -14.79 6.00
N ILE A 195 10.18 -14.34 7.11
CA ILE A 195 10.90 -14.15 8.39
C ILE A 195 10.78 -15.35 9.35
N ASN A 196 9.66 -16.08 9.35
CA ASN A 196 9.40 -17.16 10.31
C ASN A 196 10.04 -18.48 9.87
N GLN A 197 11.35 -18.61 10.11
CA GLN A 197 12.15 -19.79 9.73
C GLN A 197 12.40 -20.78 10.89
N ASN A 198 11.87 -20.52 12.10
CA ASN A 198 12.27 -21.22 13.33
C ASN A 198 11.48 -22.50 13.68
N SER A 199 10.68 -23.06 12.76
CA SER A 199 9.90 -24.29 13.05
C SER A 199 10.76 -25.56 12.87
N SER A 200 10.69 -26.48 13.84
CA SER A 200 11.69 -27.53 14.07
C SER A 200 11.71 -28.71 13.08
N THR A 201 10.81 -28.76 12.08
CA THR A 201 10.88 -29.77 11.00
C THR A 201 10.54 -29.22 9.62
N ILE A 202 11.17 -29.75 8.57
CA ILE A 202 11.00 -29.29 7.18
C ILE A 202 9.54 -29.48 6.70
N PHE A 203 8.89 -30.56 7.12
CA PHE A 203 7.52 -30.89 6.69
C PHE A 203 6.50 -29.88 7.24
N THR A 204 6.61 -29.53 8.53
CA THR A 204 5.74 -28.53 9.17
C THR A 204 5.91 -27.15 8.55
N GLN A 205 7.13 -26.79 8.13
CA GLN A 205 7.35 -25.49 7.49
C GLN A 205 6.66 -25.39 6.11
N GLN A 206 6.73 -26.45 5.30
CA GLN A 206 6.11 -26.44 3.97
C GLN A 206 4.59 -26.27 4.05
N GLU A 207 3.94 -27.00 4.96
CA GLU A 207 2.50 -26.91 5.18
C GLU A 207 2.09 -25.52 5.73
N GLU A 208 2.87 -24.93 6.64
CA GLU A 208 2.63 -23.59 7.18
C GLU A 208 2.71 -22.50 6.10
N MET A 209 3.74 -22.53 5.23
CA MET A 209 3.86 -21.53 4.16
C MET A 209 2.75 -21.67 3.11
N ASP A 210 2.47 -22.91 2.67
CA ASP A 210 1.40 -23.13 1.69
C ASP A 210 0.06 -22.62 2.28
N LYS A 211 -0.15 -22.76 3.60
CA LYS A 211 -1.28 -22.18 4.31
C LYS A 211 -1.27 -20.64 4.30
N ASP A 212 -0.15 -19.99 4.66
CA ASP A 212 -0.07 -18.51 4.70
C ASP A 212 -0.33 -17.88 3.31
N VAL A 213 0.23 -18.48 2.25
CA VAL A 213 0.01 -18.05 0.86
C VAL A 213 -1.44 -18.26 0.41
N MET A 214 -2.05 -19.39 0.79
CA MET A 214 -3.47 -19.64 0.51
C MET A 214 -4.37 -18.68 1.28
N GLU A 215 -4.03 -18.35 2.53
CA GLU A 215 -4.79 -17.42 3.36
C GLU A 215 -4.72 -16.00 2.80
N PHE A 216 -3.53 -15.56 2.36
CA PHE A 216 -3.36 -14.32 1.59
C PHE A 216 -4.28 -14.26 0.37
N GLY A 217 -4.26 -15.30 -0.47
CA GLY A 217 -5.07 -15.34 -1.69
C GLY A 217 -6.57 -15.31 -1.39
N ARG A 218 -7.02 -16.06 -0.39
CA ARG A 218 -8.42 -16.09 0.06
C ARG A 218 -8.86 -14.71 0.56
N ASP A 219 -8.07 -14.10 1.43
CA ASP A 219 -8.37 -12.83 2.08
C ASP A 219 -8.46 -11.68 1.07
N LEU A 220 -7.47 -11.56 0.18
CA LEU A 220 -7.50 -10.56 -0.89
C LEU A 220 -8.65 -10.77 -1.88
N THR A 221 -9.01 -12.02 -2.19
CA THR A 221 -10.16 -12.31 -3.05
C THR A 221 -11.48 -11.89 -2.39
N GLN A 222 -11.61 -12.12 -1.08
CA GLN A 222 -12.78 -11.69 -0.31
C GLN A 222 -12.87 -10.17 -0.23
N LEU A 223 -11.76 -9.48 0.07
CA LEU A 223 -11.68 -8.02 0.06
C LEU A 223 -12.02 -7.45 -1.31
N HIS A 224 -11.47 -8.02 -2.39
CA HIS A 224 -11.77 -7.60 -3.75
C HIS A 224 -13.26 -7.74 -4.07
N SER A 225 -13.89 -8.88 -3.78
CA SER A 225 -15.31 -9.11 -4.03
C SER A 225 -16.21 -8.10 -3.31
N ILE A 226 -15.89 -7.79 -2.05
CA ILE A 226 -16.65 -6.81 -1.26
C ILE A 226 -16.41 -5.40 -1.78
N LEU A 227 -15.16 -5.00 -2.01
CA LEU A 227 -14.87 -3.64 -2.48
C LEU A 227 -15.42 -3.42 -3.90
N GLN A 228 -15.35 -4.42 -4.78
CA GLN A 228 -15.88 -4.34 -6.15
C GLN A 228 -17.39 -4.15 -6.20
N SER A 229 -18.12 -4.76 -5.25
CA SER A 229 -19.58 -4.63 -5.19
C SER A 229 -20.05 -3.33 -4.54
N ASN A 230 -19.17 -2.62 -3.82
CA ASN A 230 -19.54 -1.48 -2.98
C ASN A 230 -18.78 -0.18 -3.30
N LEU A 231 -17.81 -0.20 -4.21
CA LEU A 231 -17.07 0.97 -4.67
C LEU A 231 -17.15 1.11 -6.19
N SER A 232 -17.07 2.36 -6.66
CA SER A 232 -16.89 2.63 -8.10
C SER A 232 -15.56 2.08 -8.66
N GLY A 233 -15.54 1.74 -9.95
CA GLY A 233 -14.40 1.04 -10.58
C GLY A 233 -13.04 1.77 -10.48
N TRP A 234 -13.03 3.11 -10.51
CA TRP A 234 -11.80 3.89 -10.36
C TRP A 234 -11.30 3.93 -8.91
N LYS A 235 -12.19 3.89 -7.91
CA LYS A 235 -11.82 3.70 -6.51
C LYS A 235 -11.30 2.29 -6.25
N LEU A 236 -11.94 1.28 -6.84
CA LEU A 236 -11.45 -0.10 -6.80
C LEU A 236 -10.04 -0.20 -7.41
N LYS A 237 -9.82 0.45 -8.55
CA LYS A 237 -8.49 0.55 -9.16
C LYS A 237 -7.48 1.22 -8.23
N TYR A 238 -7.83 2.34 -7.58
CA TYR A 238 -6.98 2.96 -6.56
C TYR A 238 -6.64 2.01 -5.40
N MET A 239 -7.59 1.18 -4.95
CA MET A 239 -7.33 0.14 -3.94
C MET A 239 -6.32 -0.90 -4.45
N PHE A 240 -6.46 -1.46 -5.66
CA PHE A 240 -5.66 -2.62 -6.07
C PHE A 240 -4.38 -2.28 -6.85
N ASP A 241 -4.28 -1.07 -7.41
CA ASP A 241 -3.07 -0.61 -8.09
C ASP A 241 -1.88 -0.54 -7.11
N GLY A 242 -0.70 -0.93 -7.60
CA GLY A 242 0.54 -0.93 -6.83
C GLY A 242 0.72 -2.12 -5.89
N LEU A 243 -0.27 -3.02 -5.76
CA LEU A 243 -0.11 -4.22 -4.93
C LEU A 243 1.01 -5.14 -5.40
N GLY A 244 1.21 -5.30 -6.72
CA GLY A 244 2.34 -6.06 -7.27
C GLY A 244 3.68 -5.52 -6.81
N TYR A 245 3.91 -4.21 -6.98
CA TYR A 245 5.12 -3.54 -6.52
C TYR A 245 5.30 -3.63 -5.01
N LEU A 246 4.23 -3.42 -4.24
CA LEU A 246 4.27 -3.53 -2.78
C LEU A 246 4.63 -4.95 -2.33
N CYS A 247 3.96 -5.97 -2.84
CA CYS A 247 4.21 -7.37 -2.47
C CYS A 247 5.64 -7.78 -2.83
N SER A 248 6.11 -7.38 -4.01
CA SER A 248 7.50 -7.56 -4.46
C SER A 248 8.49 -6.91 -3.50
N SER A 249 8.21 -5.67 -3.09
CA SER A 249 9.03 -4.93 -2.12
C SER A 249 9.00 -5.56 -0.73
N ILE A 250 7.87 -6.09 -0.28
CA ILE A 250 7.76 -6.80 1.01
C ILE A 250 8.70 -8.01 1.01
N PHE A 251 8.68 -8.86 -0.02
CA PHE A 251 9.56 -10.02 -0.12
C PHE A 251 11.05 -9.66 -0.12
N ILE A 252 11.41 -8.58 -0.83
CA ILE A 252 12.81 -8.14 -0.91
C ILE A 252 13.27 -7.57 0.42
N HIS A 253 12.49 -6.68 1.04
CA HIS A 253 12.91 -5.98 2.25
C HIS A 253 12.83 -6.84 3.52
N SER A 254 11.92 -7.82 3.57
CA SER A 254 11.83 -8.77 4.69
C SER A 254 13.10 -9.64 4.85
N CYS A 255 13.88 -9.80 3.77
CA CYS A 255 15.17 -10.51 3.78
C CYS A 255 16.22 -9.88 4.71
N HIS A 256 16.06 -8.61 5.08
CA HIS A 256 16.94 -7.95 6.05
C HIS A 256 16.98 -8.72 7.39
N SER A 257 15.82 -9.23 7.83
CA SER A 257 15.65 -9.95 9.10
C SER A 257 15.97 -11.45 9.01
N VAL A 258 16.25 -11.98 7.82
CA VAL A 258 16.56 -13.41 7.61
C VAL A 258 18.01 -13.70 7.93
N ASN A 259 18.28 -14.58 8.89
CA ASN A 259 19.66 -14.86 9.32
C ASN A 259 20.46 -15.61 8.25
N LYS A 260 19.96 -16.73 7.76
CA LYS A 260 20.62 -17.58 6.76
C LYS A 260 19.54 -18.21 5.89
N LEU A 261 19.80 -18.30 4.60
CA LEU A 261 18.88 -18.93 3.64
C LEU A 261 19.47 -20.24 3.14
N SER A 262 18.71 -21.33 3.31
CA SER A 262 18.97 -22.63 2.71
C SER A 262 18.36 -22.75 1.31
N GLU A 263 18.83 -23.71 0.51
CA GLU A 263 18.26 -23.99 -0.82
C GLU A 263 16.77 -24.38 -0.78
N ILE A 264 16.34 -25.04 0.30
CA ILE A 264 14.94 -25.43 0.47
C ILE A 264 14.09 -24.17 0.70
N GLU A 265 14.51 -23.28 1.60
CA GLU A 265 13.80 -22.02 1.87
C GLU A 265 13.76 -21.12 0.65
N HIS A 266 14.85 -21.05 -0.11
CA HIS A 266 14.90 -20.32 -1.38
C HIS A 266 13.80 -20.79 -2.34
N LYS A 267 13.73 -22.10 -2.62
CA LYS A 267 12.73 -22.68 -3.53
C LYS A 267 11.30 -22.44 -3.03
N ARG A 268 11.11 -22.50 -1.71
CA ARG A 268 9.83 -22.24 -1.05
C ARG A 268 9.37 -20.80 -1.24
N ILE A 269 10.23 -19.82 -0.95
CA ILE A 269 9.92 -18.41 -1.16
C ILE A 269 9.64 -18.12 -2.66
N CYS A 270 10.40 -18.71 -3.58
CA CYS A 270 10.13 -18.57 -5.02
C CYS A 270 8.74 -19.08 -5.42
N ARG A 271 8.32 -20.23 -4.88
CA ARG A 271 6.96 -20.77 -5.09
C ARG A 271 5.89 -19.85 -4.51
N ALA A 272 6.12 -19.29 -3.33
CA ALA A 272 5.22 -18.30 -2.71
C ALA A 272 5.07 -17.06 -3.60
N ILE A 273 6.19 -16.47 -4.06
CA ILE A 273 6.21 -15.31 -4.97
C ILE A 273 5.39 -15.59 -6.24
N PHE A 274 5.58 -16.75 -6.87
CA PHE A 274 4.83 -17.13 -8.07
C PHE A 274 3.33 -17.29 -7.81
N THR A 275 2.96 -17.82 -6.63
CA THR A 275 1.56 -18.03 -6.26
C THR A 275 0.87 -16.70 -5.93
N VAL A 276 1.54 -15.81 -5.20
CA VAL A 276 1.11 -14.42 -4.97
C VAL A 276 0.92 -13.68 -6.29
N GLN A 277 1.86 -13.81 -7.23
CA GLN A 277 1.74 -13.21 -8.57
C GLN A 277 0.48 -13.68 -9.30
N LYS A 278 0.14 -14.98 -9.21
CA LYS A 278 -1.09 -15.50 -9.82
C LYS A 278 -2.34 -14.89 -9.21
N TYR A 279 -2.41 -14.80 -7.89
CA TYR A 279 -3.56 -14.17 -7.22
C TYR A 279 -3.70 -12.70 -7.63
N LEU A 280 -2.62 -11.93 -7.58
CA LEU A 280 -2.66 -10.51 -7.97
C LEU A 280 -3.06 -10.34 -9.44
N SER A 281 -2.53 -11.15 -10.35
CA SER A 281 -2.87 -11.09 -11.79
C SER A 281 -4.35 -11.45 -12.05
N GLN A 282 -4.91 -12.36 -11.26
CA GLN A 282 -6.34 -12.70 -11.32
C GLN A 282 -7.22 -11.55 -10.84
N LEU A 283 -6.81 -10.84 -9.79
CA LEU A 283 -7.57 -9.71 -9.24
C LEU A 283 -7.50 -8.48 -10.14
N SER A 284 -6.31 -8.14 -10.66
CA SER A 284 -6.11 -6.97 -11.51
C SER A 284 -6.54 -7.20 -12.97
N GLY A 285 -6.70 -8.46 -13.39
CA GLY A 285 -7.03 -8.84 -14.76
C GLY A 285 -5.90 -8.59 -15.77
N ARG A 286 -4.67 -8.40 -15.30
CA ARG A 286 -3.48 -8.14 -16.11
C ARG A 286 -2.25 -8.87 -15.54
N PRO A 287 -1.18 -9.07 -16.32
CA PRO A 287 0.07 -9.59 -15.76
C PRO A 287 0.61 -8.62 -14.70
N GLU A 288 1.19 -9.19 -13.63
CA GLU A 288 1.87 -8.43 -12.57
C GLU A 288 3.39 -8.58 -12.75
N THR A 289 3.97 -7.74 -13.60
CA THR A 289 5.41 -7.77 -13.94
C THR A 289 6.28 -7.31 -12.78
N ASP A 290 5.75 -6.50 -11.85
CA ASP A 290 6.40 -6.12 -10.61
C ASP A 290 6.86 -7.31 -9.76
N MET A 291 6.14 -8.42 -9.81
CA MET A 291 6.51 -9.64 -9.09
C MET A 291 7.73 -10.33 -9.70
N GLN A 292 8.02 -10.11 -10.99
CA GLN A 292 9.24 -10.62 -11.62
C GLN A 292 10.49 -10.01 -10.97
N ARG A 293 10.38 -8.79 -10.44
CA ARG A 293 11.46 -8.12 -9.70
C ARG A 293 11.87 -8.90 -8.46
N ALA A 294 10.91 -9.40 -7.68
CA ALA A 294 11.19 -10.30 -6.55
C ALA A 294 11.82 -11.61 -7.04
N GLN A 295 11.31 -12.21 -8.12
CA GLN A 295 11.90 -13.44 -8.68
C GLN A 295 13.37 -13.23 -9.07
N MET A 296 13.70 -12.14 -9.76
CA MET A 296 15.08 -11.79 -10.11
C MET A 296 15.95 -11.58 -8.87
N PHE A 297 15.42 -10.96 -7.82
CA PHE A 297 16.15 -10.75 -6.57
C PHE A 297 16.54 -12.09 -5.93
N PHE A 298 15.58 -13.01 -5.81
CA PHE A 298 15.86 -14.34 -5.25
C PHE A 298 16.73 -15.18 -6.19
N GLU A 299 16.64 -15.01 -7.51
CA GLU A 299 17.54 -15.69 -8.46
C GLU A 299 19.01 -15.30 -8.22
N PHE A 300 19.30 -14.04 -7.88
CA PHE A 300 20.66 -13.61 -7.54
C PHE A 300 21.23 -14.29 -6.30
N LEU A 301 20.40 -14.76 -5.37
CA LEU A 301 20.86 -15.51 -4.19
C LEU A 301 21.48 -16.87 -4.56
N ASN A 302 21.22 -17.39 -5.76
CA ASN A 302 21.82 -18.62 -6.27
C ASN A 302 23.14 -18.41 -7.01
N ARG A 303 23.60 -17.16 -7.15
CA ARG A 303 24.83 -16.80 -7.86
C ARG A 303 25.93 -16.46 -6.87
N ASP A 304 27.17 -16.50 -7.34
CA ASP A 304 28.31 -15.99 -6.57
C ASP A 304 28.37 -14.45 -6.61
N LEU A 305 29.07 -13.84 -5.65
CA LEU A 305 29.25 -12.38 -5.59
C LEU A 305 29.87 -11.82 -6.88
N ASP A 306 30.86 -12.50 -7.45
CA ASP A 306 31.51 -12.08 -8.70
C ASP A 306 30.54 -12.11 -9.89
N GLN A 307 29.65 -13.10 -9.92
CA GLN A 307 28.62 -13.22 -10.97
C GLN A 307 27.56 -12.13 -10.82
N LEU A 308 27.17 -11.79 -9.58
CA LEU A 308 26.28 -10.66 -9.29
C LEU A 308 26.91 -9.35 -9.80
N PHE A 309 28.16 -9.06 -9.41
CA PHE A 309 28.85 -7.84 -9.84
C PHE A 309 29.03 -7.77 -11.35
N SER A 310 29.43 -8.87 -11.99
CA SER A 310 29.53 -8.95 -13.45
C SER A 310 28.19 -8.67 -14.13
N THR A 311 27.09 -9.21 -13.60
CA THR A 311 25.74 -8.95 -14.13
C THR A 311 25.37 -7.47 -14.01
N ILE A 312 25.69 -6.82 -12.88
CA ILE A 312 25.43 -5.39 -12.68
C ILE A 312 26.24 -4.57 -13.68
N ILE A 313 27.54 -4.87 -13.86
CA ILE A 313 28.42 -4.19 -14.80
C ILE A 313 27.91 -4.34 -16.25
N GLU A 314 27.54 -5.55 -16.66
CA GLU A 314 27.10 -5.83 -18.03
C GLU A 314 25.71 -5.26 -18.32
N ARG A 315 24.72 -5.53 -17.46
CA ARG A 315 23.30 -5.33 -17.80
C ARG A 315 22.67 -4.06 -17.24
N GLY A 316 23.15 -3.56 -16.11
CA GLY A 316 22.44 -2.48 -15.42
C GLY A 316 22.29 -2.74 -13.94
N ALA A 317 22.12 -1.67 -13.17
CA ALA A 317 21.54 -1.77 -11.83
C ALA A 317 20.02 -1.92 -11.98
N THR A 318 19.47 -3.02 -11.46
CA THR A 318 18.02 -3.30 -11.47
C THR A 318 17.35 -3.00 -10.13
N PHE A 319 18.15 -2.89 -9.07
CA PHE A 319 17.71 -2.63 -7.70
C PHE A 319 18.36 -1.35 -7.15
N SER A 320 17.77 -0.80 -6.10
CA SER A 320 18.38 0.30 -5.36
C SER A 320 19.61 -0.16 -4.58
N PHE A 321 20.47 0.77 -4.17
CA PHE A 321 21.61 0.46 -3.31
C PHE A 321 21.19 -0.23 -2.00
N VAL A 322 20.06 0.17 -1.42
CA VAL A 322 19.52 -0.42 -0.19
C VAL A 322 19.19 -1.90 -0.40
N GLU A 323 18.51 -2.22 -1.50
CA GLU A 323 18.11 -3.59 -1.79
C GLU A 323 19.30 -4.46 -2.17
N TYR A 324 20.27 -3.94 -2.93
CA TYR A 324 21.53 -4.65 -3.15
C TYR A 324 22.28 -4.87 -1.83
N SER A 325 22.22 -3.95 -0.88
CA SER A 325 22.83 -4.14 0.45
C SER A 325 22.14 -5.27 1.23
N ILE A 326 20.81 -5.37 1.14
CA ILE A 326 20.05 -6.48 1.72
C ILE A 326 20.47 -7.81 1.05
N LEU A 327 20.57 -7.83 -0.28
CA LEU A 327 20.99 -8.99 -1.05
C LEU A 327 22.38 -9.45 -0.63
N LEU A 328 23.38 -8.55 -0.65
CA LEU A 328 24.76 -8.86 -0.26
C LEU A 328 24.84 -9.38 1.18
N ALA A 329 24.14 -8.73 2.12
CA ALA A 329 24.10 -9.17 3.50
C ALA A 329 23.52 -10.59 3.64
N LEU A 330 22.46 -10.92 2.91
CA LEU A 330 21.88 -12.26 2.93
C LEU A 330 22.78 -13.30 2.25
N MET A 331 23.38 -12.97 1.11
CA MET A 331 24.33 -13.85 0.40
C MET A 331 25.51 -14.21 1.30
N ILE A 332 26.15 -13.22 1.93
CA ILE A 332 27.32 -13.44 2.79
C ILE A 332 26.96 -14.26 4.02
N ARG A 333 25.85 -13.95 4.71
CA ARG A 333 25.40 -14.73 5.86
C ARG A 333 25.07 -16.19 5.51
N SER A 334 24.64 -16.43 4.26
CA SER A 334 24.27 -17.77 3.77
C SER A 334 25.45 -18.54 3.16
N HIS A 335 26.51 -17.85 2.75
CA HIS A 335 27.66 -18.44 2.06
C HIS A 335 28.53 -19.29 3.00
N PRO A 336 28.92 -20.53 2.64
CA PRO A 336 29.64 -21.47 3.51
C PRO A 336 30.96 -20.97 4.09
N GLN A 337 31.65 -20.05 3.40
CA GLN A 337 32.97 -19.54 3.80
C GLN A 337 32.96 -18.06 4.19
N LEU A 338 32.08 -17.25 3.59
CA LEU A 338 32.13 -15.79 3.77
C LEU A 338 31.42 -15.37 5.05
N HIS A 339 30.51 -16.20 5.57
CA HIS A 339 29.78 -15.91 6.81
C HIS A 339 30.69 -15.75 8.04
N SER A 340 31.88 -16.36 8.02
CA SER A 340 32.86 -16.32 9.13
C SER A 340 34.01 -15.36 8.86
N GLN A 341 34.08 -14.78 7.66
CA GLN A 341 35.16 -13.86 7.28
C GLN A 341 34.84 -12.44 7.77
N PRO A 342 35.67 -11.85 8.65
CA PRO A 342 35.47 -10.47 9.09
C PRO A 342 35.73 -9.53 7.91
N GLY A 343 34.90 -8.49 7.76
CA GLY A 343 35.08 -7.49 6.70
C GLY A 343 34.50 -7.88 5.33
N ALA A 344 33.93 -9.09 5.18
CA ALA A 344 33.41 -9.57 3.89
C ALA A 344 32.27 -8.69 3.36
N LEU A 345 31.34 -8.29 4.23
CA LEU A 345 30.22 -7.42 3.88
C LEU A 345 30.67 -6.01 3.54
N GLU A 346 31.60 -5.46 4.32
CA GLU A 346 32.17 -4.14 4.09
C GLU A 346 32.90 -4.09 2.74
N THR A 347 33.66 -5.14 2.42
CA THR A 347 34.38 -5.26 1.15
C THR A 347 33.41 -5.35 -0.03
N ALA A 348 32.40 -6.23 0.04
CA ALA A 348 31.39 -6.37 -1.01
C ALA A 348 30.57 -5.07 -1.20
N THR A 349 30.23 -4.40 -0.09
CA THR A 349 29.49 -3.12 -0.13
C THR A 349 30.32 -2.00 -0.75
N LYS A 350 31.63 -1.97 -0.47
CA LYS A 350 32.55 -1.00 -1.09
C LYS A 350 32.66 -1.24 -2.60
N GLN A 351 32.85 -2.50 -3.02
CA GLN A 351 32.87 -2.86 -4.44
C GLN A 351 31.59 -2.48 -5.15
N LEU A 352 30.43 -2.73 -4.55
CA LEU A 352 29.13 -2.32 -5.08
C LEU A 352 29.07 -0.80 -5.29
N ARG A 353 29.50 0.01 -4.32
CA ARG A 353 29.51 1.48 -4.45
C ARG A 353 30.39 1.94 -5.60
N GLU A 354 31.58 1.34 -5.75
CA GLU A 354 32.51 1.66 -6.84
C GLU A 354 31.88 1.35 -8.20
N ILE A 355 31.29 0.17 -8.37
CA ILE A 355 30.62 -0.25 -9.60
C ILE A 355 29.48 0.71 -9.96
N LEU A 356 28.61 1.03 -9.00
CA LEU A 356 27.46 1.92 -9.24
C LEU A 356 27.91 3.36 -9.58
N THR A 357 28.97 3.85 -8.93
CA THR A 357 29.51 5.20 -9.19
C THR A 357 30.16 5.29 -10.56
N GLN A 358 30.98 4.31 -10.94
CA GLN A 358 31.62 4.26 -12.26
C GLN A 358 30.59 4.25 -13.39
N ARG A 359 29.48 3.55 -13.20
CA ARG A 359 28.38 3.47 -14.17
C ARG A 359 27.58 4.78 -14.28
N SER A 360 27.29 5.44 -13.17
CA SER A 360 26.63 6.77 -13.18
C SER A 360 27.44 7.75 -14.04
N ASN A 361 28.76 7.77 -13.87
CA ASN A 361 29.67 8.63 -14.62
C ASN A 361 29.80 8.27 -16.12
N GLN A 362 29.43 7.04 -16.51
CA GLN A 362 29.42 6.59 -17.90
C GLN A 362 28.09 6.89 -18.60
N GLN A 363 26.99 7.04 -17.86
CA GLN A 363 25.68 7.40 -18.42
C GLN A 363 25.53 8.92 -18.64
N GLU A 364 26.34 9.75 -17.97
CA GLU A 364 26.38 11.20 -18.14
C GLU A 364 27.32 11.68 -19.26
N LYS A 365 28.06 10.77 -19.89
CA LYS A 365 28.91 11.04 -21.07
C LYS A 365 28.25 10.48 -22.32
#